data_AF-A0A1G8REQ6-F1
#
_entry.id   AF-A0A1G8REQ6-F1
#
_cell.length_a   1.000
_cell.length_b   1.000
_cell.length_c   1.000
_cell.angle_alpha   90.00
_cell.angle_beta   90.00
_cell.angle_gamma   90.00
#
_symmetry.space_group_name_H-M   'P 1'
#
loop_
_entity.id
_entity.type
_entity.pdbx_description
1 polymer ?
#
loop_
_entity_poly.entity_id
_entity_poly.type
_entity_poly.pdbx_seq_one_letter_code
_entity_poly.pdbx_strand_id
1 'polypeptide(L)'
;MLYEIAHIIKNRFLFLWKVVEWGNATLFYLMHKKKLMEINSVLEQVSNVYRFRTTTEEDVKKLVDFFARQPEEAFEFFKPHGFDGKAIREVVKNKSFLTFVVLKDDVTVGYFFLRCFVNGKCFRGKIVHKDWQGRGIAKLMGMAMTKVSQHLDLCMFGSISPENYASMASAKASNDIKVHKILENGYYYIEFSPKKVDNQPNIGG
;
A
#
# COMPACT_ATOMS: atom_id res chain seq x y z
N MET A 1 8.24 9.83 -25.86
CA MET A 1 9.55 9.15 -26.02
C MET A 1 9.90 8.21 -24.86
N LEU A 2 10.23 8.68 -23.64
CA LEU A 2 10.58 7.79 -22.50
C LEU A 2 9.45 6.80 -22.13
N TYR A 3 8.21 7.27 -22.20
CA TYR A 3 7.01 6.48 -21.88
C TYR A 3 6.79 5.32 -22.86
N GLU A 4 7.01 5.56 -24.15
CA GLU A 4 6.89 4.52 -25.18
C GLU A 4 8.04 3.52 -25.13
N ILE A 5 9.27 3.99 -24.84
CA ILE A 5 10.42 3.12 -24.62
C ILE A 5 10.17 2.21 -23.40
N ALA A 6 9.62 2.75 -22.30
CA ALA A 6 9.26 1.97 -21.13
C ALA A 6 8.18 0.91 -21.46
N HIS A 7 7.19 1.25 -22.28
CA HIS A 7 6.16 0.31 -22.74
C HIS A 7 6.72 -0.78 -23.67
N ILE A 8 7.62 -0.44 -24.59
CA ILE A 8 8.27 -1.40 -25.49
C ILE A 8 9.20 -2.34 -24.70
N ILE A 9 9.97 -1.82 -23.75
CA ILE A 9 10.85 -2.63 -22.88
C ILE A 9 10.00 -3.58 -22.00
N LYS A 10 8.91 -3.09 -21.41
CA LYS A 10 7.99 -3.92 -20.61
C LYS A 10 7.40 -5.09 -21.41
N ASN A 11 7.08 -4.86 -22.69
CA ASN A 11 6.37 -5.83 -23.52
C ASN A 11 7.30 -6.77 -24.32
N ARG A 12 8.51 -6.34 -24.69
CA ARG A 12 9.48 -7.18 -25.44
C ARG A 12 10.64 -7.72 -24.61
N PHE A 13 10.95 -7.14 -23.45
CA PHE A 13 12.12 -7.49 -22.64
C PHE A 13 11.78 -7.57 -21.15
N LEU A 14 10.95 -8.53 -20.77
CA LEU A 14 10.59 -8.84 -19.37
C LEU A 14 11.83 -8.99 -18.45
N PHE A 15 12.96 -9.47 -18.97
CA PHE A 15 14.21 -9.54 -18.23
C PHE A 15 14.76 -8.17 -17.84
N LEU A 16 14.75 -7.19 -18.76
CA LEU A 16 15.22 -5.83 -18.48
C LEU A 16 14.33 -5.15 -17.43
N TRP A 17 13.02 -5.39 -17.48
CA TRP A 17 12.11 -4.89 -16.44
C TRP A 17 12.43 -5.48 -15.06
N LYS A 18 12.71 -6.79 -14.97
CA LYS A 18 13.15 -7.43 -13.72
C LYS A 18 14.46 -6.85 -13.19
N VAL A 19 15.41 -6.51 -14.07
CA VAL A 19 16.66 -5.84 -13.67
C VAL A 19 16.39 -4.45 -13.09
N VAL A 20 15.50 -3.67 -13.72
CA VAL A 20 15.10 -2.34 -13.21
C VAL A 20 14.41 -2.47 -11.86
N GLU A 21 13.49 -3.42 -11.69
CA GLU A 21 12.81 -3.66 -10.41
C GLU A 21 13.79 -4.10 -9.32
N TRP A 22 14.73 -5.00 -9.64
CA TRP A 22 15.77 -5.44 -8.73
C TRP A 22 16.71 -4.30 -8.33
N GLY A 23 17.11 -3.46 -9.29
CA GLY A 23 17.94 -2.28 -9.04
C GLY A 23 17.25 -1.29 -8.12
N ASN A 24 15.97 -0.98 -8.38
CA ASN A 24 15.16 -0.14 -7.51
C ASN A 24 15.05 -0.73 -6.10
N ALA A 25 14.73 -2.03 -5.97
CA ALA A 25 14.60 -2.70 -4.67
C ALA A 25 15.91 -2.68 -3.87
N THR A 26 17.04 -2.94 -4.52
CA THR A 26 18.34 -2.98 -3.88
C THR A 26 18.78 -1.60 -3.42
N LEU A 27 18.70 -0.60 -4.29
CA LEU A 27 19.11 0.76 -3.94
C LEU A 27 18.18 1.37 -2.88
N PHE A 28 16.86 1.17 -3.00
CA PHE A 28 15.90 1.63 -1.99
C PHE A 28 16.21 1.04 -0.61
N TYR A 29 16.50 -0.27 -0.55
CA TYR A 29 16.88 -0.91 0.70
C TYR A 29 18.15 -0.31 1.30
N LEU A 30 19.18 -0.07 0.48
CA LEU A 30 20.43 0.51 0.98
C LEU A 30 20.20 1.93 1.54
N MET A 31 19.39 2.75 0.88
CA MET A 31 19.06 4.11 1.31
C MET A 31 18.26 4.14 2.62
N HIS A 32 17.32 3.20 2.80
CA HIS A 32 16.36 3.24 3.91
C HIS A 32 16.57 2.13 4.96
N LYS A 33 17.65 1.35 4.90
CA LYS A 33 17.87 0.13 5.70
C LYS A 33 17.53 0.31 7.19
N LYS A 34 18.05 1.35 7.83
CA LYS A 34 17.81 1.61 9.27
C LYS A 34 16.32 1.84 9.55
N LYS A 35 15.71 2.76 8.79
CA LYS A 35 14.29 3.11 8.93
C LYS A 35 13.37 1.92 8.63
N LEU A 36 13.73 1.04 7.68
CA LEU A 36 12.98 -0.18 7.38
C LEU A 36 12.90 -1.13 8.59
N MET A 37 13.95 -1.23 9.40
CA MET A 37 13.96 -2.09 10.60
C MET A 37 13.00 -1.59 11.69
N GLU A 38 12.66 -0.31 11.69
CA GLU A 38 11.81 0.34 12.69
C GLU A 38 10.33 0.37 12.29
N ILE A 39 9.98 -0.11 11.10
CA ILE A 39 8.61 -0.02 10.58
C ILE A 39 7.60 -0.70 11.50
N ASN A 40 7.92 -1.87 12.07
CA ASN A 40 6.98 -2.55 12.98
C ASN A 40 6.69 -1.71 14.23
N SER A 41 7.68 -1.00 14.78
CA SER A 41 7.47 -0.04 15.87
C SER A 41 6.54 1.12 15.48
N VAL A 42 6.64 1.59 14.23
CA VAL A 42 5.73 2.62 13.69
C VAL A 42 4.29 2.08 13.57
N LEU A 43 4.15 0.84 13.13
CA LEU A 43 2.85 0.19 12.92
C LEU A 43 2.13 -0.15 14.23
N GLU A 44 2.86 -0.53 15.28
CA GLU A 44 2.30 -0.82 16.61
C GLU A 44 1.54 0.38 17.20
N GLN A 45 1.93 1.61 16.83
CA GLN A 45 1.28 2.84 17.29
C GLN A 45 -0.01 3.20 16.53
N VAL A 46 -0.51 2.34 15.63
CA VAL A 46 -1.70 2.63 14.81
C VAL A 46 -2.99 2.29 15.53
N SER A 47 -3.02 1.20 16.31
CA SER A 47 -4.23 0.71 16.95
C SER A 47 -3.93 -0.17 18.15
N ASN A 48 -4.74 -0.04 19.21
CA ASN A 48 -4.73 -0.97 20.34
C ASN A 48 -5.67 -2.18 20.15
N VAL A 49 -6.46 -2.20 19.06
CA VAL A 49 -7.50 -3.21 18.81
C VAL A 49 -7.06 -4.24 17.77
N TYR A 50 -6.27 -3.80 16.80
CA TYR A 50 -5.75 -4.62 15.71
C TYR A 50 -4.23 -4.54 15.69
N ARG A 51 -3.59 -5.67 15.40
CA ARG A 51 -2.13 -5.72 15.24
C ARG A 51 -1.76 -5.45 13.80
N PHE A 52 -0.97 -4.41 13.57
CA PHE A 52 -0.38 -4.08 12.27
C PHE A 52 1.08 -4.52 12.27
N ARG A 53 1.51 -5.22 11.22
CA ARG A 53 2.92 -5.59 11.03
C ARG A 53 3.27 -5.81 9.57
N THR A 54 4.57 -5.79 9.28
CA THR A 54 5.11 -6.31 8.02
C THR A 54 4.75 -7.78 7.84
N THR A 55 4.58 -8.20 6.59
CA THR A 55 4.48 -9.61 6.24
C THR A 55 5.84 -10.30 6.37
N THR A 56 5.79 -11.62 6.43
CA THR A 56 6.93 -12.53 6.43
C THR A 56 6.64 -13.70 5.48
N GLU A 57 7.63 -14.56 5.22
CA GLU A 57 7.39 -15.75 4.38
C GLU A 57 6.32 -16.69 4.95
N GLU A 58 6.12 -16.69 6.27
CA GLU A 58 5.09 -17.49 6.95
C GLU A 58 3.67 -17.03 6.62
N ASP A 59 3.50 -15.78 6.19
CA ASP A 59 2.20 -15.22 5.82
C ASP A 59 1.74 -15.60 4.43
N VAL A 60 2.63 -16.13 3.57
CA VAL A 60 2.32 -16.37 2.15
C VAL A 60 1.07 -17.26 2.01
N LYS A 61 1.00 -18.36 2.75
CA LYS A 61 -0.18 -19.25 2.70
C LYS A 61 -1.43 -18.56 3.22
N LYS A 62 -1.34 -17.84 4.35
CA LYS A 62 -2.47 -17.11 4.94
C LYS A 62 -3.00 -16.02 4.01
N LEU A 63 -2.11 -15.36 3.27
CA LEU A 63 -2.47 -14.34 2.29
C LEU A 63 -3.14 -14.94 1.06
N VAL A 64 -2.66 -16.08 0.55
CA VAL A 64 -3.37 -16.81 -0.52
C VAL A 64 -4.78 -17.14 -0.09
N ASP A 65 -4.96 -17.70 1.11
CA ASP A 65 -6.29 -18.02 1.66
C ASP A 65 -7.14 -16.76 1.88
N PHE A 66 -6.52 -15.66 2.31
CA PHE A 66 -7.19 -14.36 2.47
C PHE A 66 -7.73 -13.84 1.14
N PHE A 67 -6.92 -13.87 0.08
CA PHE A 67 -7.35 -13.40 -1.24
C PHE A 67 -8.41 -14.32 -1.85
N ALA A 68 -8.27 -15.64 -1.70
CA ALA A 68 -9.26 -16.60 -2.21
C ALA A 68 -10.66 -16.44 -1.58
N ARG A 69 -10.77 -15.83 -0.39
CA ARG A 69 -12.05 -15.55 0.28
C ARG A 69 -12.68 -14.22 -0.12
N GLN A 70 -11.98 -13.38 -0.89
CA GLN A 70 -12.53 -12.10 -1.34
C GLN A 70 -13.52 -12.34 -2.49
N PRO A 71 -14.59 -11.53 -2.57
CA PRO A 71 -15.51 -11.59 -3.69
C PRO A 71 -14.82 -11.07 -4.97
N GLU A 72 -15.24 -11.53 -6.14
CA GLU A 72 -14.57 -11.21 -7.42
C GLU A 72 -14.52 -9.70 -7.70
N GLU A 73 -15.58 -8.98 -7.31
CA GLU A 73 -15.75 -7.55 -7.46
C GLU A 73 -14.69 -6.76 -6.66
N ALA A 74 -14.19 -7.32 -5.55
CA ALA A 74 -13.11 -6.68 -4.79
C ALA A 74 -11.83 -6.52 -5.62
N PHE A 75 -11.65 -7.38 -6.63
CA PHE A 75 -10.50 -7.32 -7.53
C PHE A 75 -10.71 -6.39 -8.72
N GLU A 76 -11.91 -5.89 -8.99
CA GLU A 76 -12.15 -4.95 -10.10
C GLU A 76 -11.17 -3.77 -10.06
N PHE A 77 -10.98 -3.20 -8.87
CA PHE A 77 -10.12 -2.05 -8.63
C PHE A 77 -8.80 -2.40 -7.92
N PHE A 78 -8.60 -3.65 -7.50
CA PHE A 78 -7.45 -4.07 -6.70
C PHE A 78 -6.74 -5.27 -7.35
N LYS A 79 -5.82 -4.99 -8.29
CA LYS A 79 -4.94 -6.00 -8.94
C LYS A 79 -3.48 -5.56 -8.92
N PRO A 80 -2.86 -5.36 -7.74
CA PRO A 80 -1.50 -4.82 -7.63
C PRO A 80 -0.40 -5.81 -8.05
N HIS A 81 -0.68 -7.10 -7.95
CA HIS A 81 0.19 -8.24 -8.27
C HIS A 81 -0.68 -9.50 -8.44
N GLY A 82 -0.09 -10.63 -8.82
CA GLY A 82 -0.80 -11.91 -8.79
C GLY A 82 -1.14 -12.35 -7.36
N PHE A 83 -2.17 -13.16 -7.20
CA PHE A 83 -2.66 -13.61 -5.88
C PHE A 83 -2.29 -15.06 -5.57
N ASP A 84 -1.59 -15.75 -6.47
CA ASP A 84 -1.06 -17.09 -6.21
C ASP A 84 0.15 -17.06 -5.25
N GLY A 85 0.51 -18.21 -4.68
CA GLY A 85 1.58 -18.31 -3.71
C GLY A 85 2.95 -17.89 -4.23
N LYS A 86 3.21 -17.97 -5.54
CA LYS A 86 4.47 -17.52 -6.13
C LYS A 86 4.51 -15.99 -6.18
N ALA A 87 3.47 -15.36 -6.72
CA ALA A 87 3.36 -13.91 -6.81
C ALA A 87 3.35 -13.24 -5.43
N ILE A 88 2.62 -13.80 -4.46
CA ILE A 88 2.62 -13.31 -3.08
C ILE A 88 4.02 -13.43 -2.46
N ARG A 89 4.71 -14.55 -2.65
CA ARG A 89 6.08 -14.73 -2.15
C ARG A 89 7.05 -13.72 -2.78
N GLU A 90 6.91 -13.44 -4.07
CA GLU A 90 7.74 -12.45 -4.78
C GLU A 90 7.59 -11.06 -4.16
N VAL A 91 6.37 -10.60 -3.87
CA VAL A 91 6.16 -9.28 -3.25
C VAL A 91 6.57 -9.24 -1.78
N VAL A 92 6.36 -10.32 -1.01
CA VAL A 92 6.82 -10.41 0.39
C VAL A 92 8.34 -10.31 0.51
N LYS A 93 9.09 -10.88 -0.45
CA LYS A 93 10.56 -10.81 -0.48
C LYS A 93 11.11 -9.51 -1.07
N ASN A 94 10.28 -8.69 -1.68
CA ASN A 94 10.74 -7.51 -2.40
C ASN A 94 10.99 -6.33 -1.44
N LYS A 95 12.23 -5.86 -1.39
CA LYS A 95 12.68 -4.83 -0.45
C LYS A 95 12.13 -3.42 -0.71
N SER A 96 11.54 -3.17 -1.89
CA SER A 96 10.82 -1.93 -2.19
C SER A 96 9.33 -2.14 -2.44
N PHE A 97 8.82 -3.36 -2.26
CA PHE A 97 7.38 -3.62 -2.21
C PHE A 97 7.03 -4.01 -0.77
N LEU A 98 6.86 -3.01 0.08
CA LEU A 98 6.58 -3.23 1.50
C LEU A 98 5.14 -3.72 1.63
N THR A 99 4.95 -4.94 2.12
CA THR A 99 3.63 -5.53 2.33
C THR A 99 3.35 -5.72 3.81
N PHE A 100 2.08 -5.57 4.17
CA PHE A 100 1.64 -5.50 5.55
C PHE A 100 0.33 -6.26 5.74
N VAL A 101 0.12 -6.75 6.96
CA VAL A 101 -1.13 -7.38 7.38
C VAL A 101 -1.72 -6.66 8.59
N VAL A 102 -3.05 -6.70 8.66
CA VAL A 102 -3.82 -6.35 9.84
C VAL A 102 -4.37 -7.64 10.41
N LEU A 103 -4.09 -7.89 11.69
CA LEU A 103 -4.57 -9.05 12.41
C LEU A 103 -5.56 -8.63 13.49
N LYS A 104 -6.63 -9.41 13.62
CA LYS A 104 -7.43 -9.45 14.84
C LYS A 104 -7.20 -10.83 15.43
N ASP A 105 -6.54 -10.87 16.58
CA ASP A 105 -5.99 -12.10 17.16
C ASP A 105 -5.06 -12.76 16.13
N ASP A 106 -5.38 -13.94 15.61
CA ASP A 106 -4.60 -14.65 14.57
C ASP A 106 -5.23 -14.63 13.18
N VAL A 107 -6.35 -13.92 13.01
CA VAL A 107 -7.07 -13.84 11.74
C VAL A 107 -6.58 -12.63 10.94
N THR A 108 -6.20 -12.85 9.67
CA THR A 108 -5.88 -11.75 8.74
C THR A 108 -7.18 -11.06 8.32
N VAL A 109 -7.36 -9.83 8.79
CA VAL A 109 -8.56 -9.02 8.52
C VAL A 109 -8.31 -7.91 7.50
N GLY A 110 -7.05 -7.68 7.12
CA GLY A 110 -6.69 -6.73 6.08
C GLY A 110 -5.29 -6.93 5.55
N TYR A 111 -5.07 -6.49 4.32
CA TYR A 111 -3.79 -6.47 3.62
C TYR A 111 -3.58 -5.10 2.99
N PHE A 112 -2.37 -4.57 3.08
CA PHE A 112 -2.00 -3.32 2.43
C PHE A 112 -0.52 -3.31 2.06
N PHE A 113 -0.15 -2.39 1.17
CA PHE A 113 1.22 -2.28 0.70
C PHE A 113 1.63 -0.87 0.33
N LEU A 114 2.94 -0.66 0.29
CA LEU A 114 3.61 0.48 -0.35
C LEU A 114 4.62 -0.03 -1.36
N ARG A 115 4.43 0.31 -2.64
CA ARG A 115 5.43 0.12 -3.69
C ARG A 115 6.30 1.37 -3.76
N CYS A 116 7.51 1.27 -3.22
CA CYS A 116 8.45 2.36 -3.03
C CYS A 116 9.47 2.45 -4.17
N PHE A 117 9.93 3.68 -4.42
CA PHE A 117 10.88 3.98 -5.47
C PHE A 117 11.99 4.88 -4.95
N VAL A 118 13.20 4.69 -5.48
CA VAL A 118 14.40 5.46 -5.11
C VAL A 118 14.29 6.96 -5.37
N ASN A 119 13.32 7.38 -6.18
CA ASN A 119 13.03 8.78 -6.46
C ASN A 119 12.16 9.47 -5.38
N GLY A 120 12.00 8.85 -4.21
CA GLY A 120 11.23 9.40 -3.09
C GLY A 120 9.72 9.24 -3.22
N LYS A 121 9.22 8.48 -4.21
CA LYS A 121 7.78 8.21 -4.38
C LYS A 121 7.42 6.82 -3.87
N CYS A 122 6.21 6.68 -3.37
CA CYS A 122 5.59 5.38 -3.13
C CYS A 122 4.14 5.34 -3.62
N PHE A 123 3.67 4.15 -3.96
CA PHE A 123 2.30 3.90 -4.40
C PHE A 123 1.62 2.95 -3.44
N ARG A 124 0.40 3.29 -3.05
CA ARG A 124 -0.33 2.54 -2.03
C ARG A 124 -1.45 1.68 -2.59
N GLY A 125 -1.76 0.61 -1.88
CA GLY A 125 -2.99 -0.15 -2.07
C GLY A 125 -3.37 -0.89 -0.80
N LYS A 126 -4.67 -1.14 -0.62
CA LYS A 126 -5.22 -1.83 0.55
C LYS A 126 -6.49 -2.57 0.21
N ILE A 127 -6.77 -3.64 0.95
CA ILE A 127 -8.00 -4.41 0.89
C ILE A 127 -8.34 -4.95 2.28
N VAL A 128 -9.62 -4.90 2.66
CA VAL A 128 -10.14 -5.43 3.93
C VAL A 128 -10.82 -6.76 3.66
N HIS A 129 -10.71 -7.72 4.57
CA HIS A 129 -11.48 -8.97 4.47
C HIS A 129 -12.98 -8.67 4.38
N LYS A 130 -13.71 -9.33 3.47
CA LYS A 130 -15.15 -9.07 3.23
C LYS A 130 -15.99 -8.99 4.52
N ASP A 131 -15.80 -9.94 5.43
CA ASP A 131 -16.56 -10.04 6.69
C ASP A 131 -16.17 -8.99 7.76
N TRP A 132 -15.12 -8.20 7.46
CA TRP A 132 -14.55 -7.17 8.34
C TRP A 132 -14.68 -5.75 7.78
N GLN A 133 -15.33 -5.59 6.63
CA GLN A 133 -15.63 -4.28 6.05
C GLN A 133 -16.58 -3.47 6.96
N GLY A 134 -16.60 -2.14 6.79
CA GLY A 134 -17.41 -1.24 7.61
C GLY A 134 -16.87 -0.97 9.03
N ARG A 135 -15.81 -1.66 9.47
CA ARG A 135 -15.25 -1.54 10.84
C ARG A 135 -14.11 -0.52 10.99
N GLY A 136 -13.95 0.39 10.04
CA GLY A 136 -12.89 1.41 10.06
C GLY A 136 -11.46 0.91 9.74
N ILE A 137 -11.25 -0.38 9.49
CA ILE A 137 -9.92 -0.98 9.21
C ILE A 137 -9.23 -0.31 8.01
N ALA A 138 -9.98 -0.01 6.95
CA ALA A 138 -9.42 0.68 5.78
C ALA A 138 -8.87 2.07 6.12
N LYS A 139 -9.51 2.82 7.04
CA LYS A 139 -9.01 4.11 7.53
C LYS A 139 -7.71 3.91 8.30
N LEU A 140 -7.67 2.94 9.22
CA LEU A 140 -6.46 2.62 10.00
C LEU A 140 -5.29 2.19 9.09
N MET A 141 -5.53 1.37 8.07
CA MET A 141 -4.50 1.04 7.06
C MET A 141 -4.01 2.29 6.31
N GLY A 142 -4.90 3.24 6.00
CA GLY A 142 -4.53 4.54 5.42
C GLY A 142 -3.59 5.34 6.33
N MET A 143 -3.91 5.40 7.63
CA MET A 143 -3.07 6.05 8.64
C MET A 143 -1.72 5.34 8.79
N ALA A 144 -1.71 4.01 8.83
CA ALA A 144 -0.49 3.19 8.87
C ALA A 144 0.44 3.50 7.69
N MET A 145 -0.10 3.47 6.46
CA MET A 145 0.66 3.81 5.26
C MET A 145 1.22 5.23 5.29
N THR A 146 0.45 6.19 5.82
CA THR A 146 0.89 7.58 5.98
C THR A 146 2.05 7.70 6.98
N LYS A 147 1.94 7.04 8.15
CA LYS A 147 3.03 7.04 9.14
C LYS A 147 4.29 6.39 8.57
N VAL A 148 4.16 5.26 7.87
CA VAL A 148 5.30 4.58 7.24
C VAL A 148 5.92 5.42 6.12
N SER A 149 5.11 6.08 5.29
CA SER A 149 5.65 6.94 4.23
C SER A 149 6.38 8.16 4.81
N GLN A 150 5.84 8.78 5.86
CA GLN A 150 6.53 9.87 6.57
C GLN A 150 7.84 9.39 7.21
N HIS A 151 7.82 8.24 7.88
CA HIS A 151 9.02 7.65 8.48
C HIS A 151 10.13 7.43 7.45
N LEU A 152 9.76 7.03 6.24
CA LEU A 152 10.68 6.78 5.12
C LEU A 152 10.99 8.01 4.26
N ASP A 153 10.46 9.19 4.58
CA ASP A 153 10.56 10.42 3.78
C ASP A 153 10.03 10.26 2.33
N LEU A 154 8.93 9.53 2.15
CA LEU A 154 8.33 9.25 0.85
C LEU A 154 7.03 10.02 0.60
N CYS A 155 6.90 10.56 -0.61
CA CYS A 155 5.65 11.11 -1.11
C CYS A 155 4.73 9.97 -1.60
N MET A 156 3.52 9.90 -1.05
CA MET A 156 2.59 8.79 -1.29
C MET A 156 1.58 9.11 -2.38
N PHE A 157 1.45 8.22 -3.35
CA PHE A 157 0.57 8.34 -4.51
C PHE A 157 -0.33 7.11 -4.67
N GLY A 158 -1.30 7.22 -5.57
CA GLY A 158 -2.13 6.09 -6.02
C GLY A 158 -3.10 6.50 -7.11
N SER A 159 -3.81 5.52 -7.62
CA SER A 159 -4.92 5.73 -8.54
C SER A 159 -6.22 5.25 -7.91
N ILE A 160 -7.30 6.00 -8.10
CA ILE A 160 -8.63 5.64 -7.63
C ILE A 160 -9.61 5.85 -8.79
N SER A 161 -10.37 4.81 -9.13
CA SER A 161 -11.50 4.95 -10.07
C SER A 161 -12.53 5.93 -9.49
N PRO A 162 -13.10 6.86 -10.28
CA PRO A 162 -14.21 7.71 -9.85
C PRO A 162 -15.42 6.90 -9.33
N GLU A 163 -15.59 5.67 -9.83
CA GLU A 163 -16.68 4.76 -9.45
C GLU A 163 -16.41 4.02 -8.14
N ASN A 164 -15.16 4.01 -7.65
CA ASN A 164 -14.81 3.38 -6.38
C ASN A 164 -14.98 4.36 -5.21
N TYR A 165 -16.25 4.66 -4.91
CA TYR A 165 -16.64 5.59 -3.84
C TYR A 165 -16.08 5.19 -2.47
N ALA A 166 -16.05 3.89 -2.17
CA ALA A 166 -15.53 3.38 -0.90
C ALA A 166 -14.03 3.70 -0.73
N SER A 167 -13.22 3.50 -1.77
CA SER A 167 -11.79 3.82 -1.74
C SER A 167 -11.55 5.33 -1.64
N MET A 168 -12.33 6.14 -2.36
CA MET A 168 -12.24 7.60 -2.29
C MET A 168 -12.61 8.11 -0.89
N ALA A 169 -13.73 7.64 -0.32
CA ALA A 169 -14.16 8.01 1.02
C ALA A 169 -13.12 7.59 2.08
N SER A 170 -12.60 6.36 1.99
CA SER A 170 -11.56 5.89 2.89
C SER A 170 -10.27 6.71 2.77
N ALA A 171 -9.89 7.11 1.55
CA ALA A 171 -8.74 7.94 1.31
C ALA A 171 -8.89 9.34 1.94
N LYS A 172 -10.04 10.00 1.74
CA LYS A 172 -10.36 11.31 2.34
C LYS A 172 -10.49 11.24 3.86
N ALA A 173 -10.85 10.09 4.41
CA ALA A 173 -10.94 9.89 5.86
C ALA A 173 -9.55 9.80 6.53
N SER A 174 -8.54 9.27 5.84
CA SER A 174 -7.19 9.09 6.40
C SER A 174 -6.17 10.14 5.94
N ASN A 175 -6.42 10.86 4.85
CA ASN A 175 -5.46 11.76 4.20
C ASN A 175 -6.13 13.01 3.63
N ASP A 176 -5.31 14.05 3.49
CA ASP A 176 -5.59 15.12 2.54
C ASP A 176 -5.23 14.60 1.13
N ILE A 177 -6.05 14.98 0.14
CA ILE A 177 -5.97 14.46 -1.22
C ILE A 177 -5.75 15.60 -2.20
N LYS A 178 -4.74 15.44 -3.05
CA LYS A 178 -4.53 16.28 -4.23
C LYS A 178 -4.65 15.44 -5.49
N VAL A 179 -5.65 15.74 -6.32
CA VAL A 179 -5.76 15.14 -7.67
C VAL A 179 -4.82 15.89 -8.59
N HIS A 180 -3.87 15.19 -9.20
CA HIS A 180 -2.90 15.78 -10.14
C HIS A 180 -3.39 15.74 -11.58
N LYS A 181 -4.03 14.63 -11.98
CA LYS A 181 -4.60 14.45 -13.33
C LYS A 181 -5.57 13.28 -13.36
N ILE A 182 -6.32 13.20 -14.45
CA ILE A 182 -7.09 12.02 -14.84
C ILE A 182 -6.19 11.19 -15.77
N LEU A 183 -6.08 9.89 -15.52
CA LEU A 183 -5.35 8.94 -16.35
C LEU A 183 -6.19 8.55 -17.57
N GLU A 184 -5.56 7.98 -18.61
CA GLU A 184 -6.24 7.57 -19.85
C GLU A 184 -7.40 6.59 -19.61
N ASN A 185 -7.31 5.76 -18.57
CA ASN A 185 -8.36 4.84 -18.15
C ASN A 185 -9.45 5.50 -17.27
N GLY A 186 -9.48 6.83 -17.18
CA GLY A 186 -10.44 7.60 -16.38
C GLY A 186 -10.13 7.69 -14.89
N TYR A 187 -9.07 7.04 -14.39
CA TYR A 187 -8.78 7.02 -12.95
C TYR A 187 -8.11 8.32 -12.50
N TYR A 188 -8.40 8.76 -11.28
CA TYR A 188 -7.69 9.90 -10.69
C TYR A 188 -6.28 9.49 -10.26
N TYR A 189 -5.26 10.20 -10.73
CA TYR A 189 -3.91 10.14 -10.17
C TYR A 189 -3.80 11.09 -8.99
N ILE A 190 -3.61 10.53 -7.79
CA ILE A 190 -3.76 11.23 -6.52
C ILE A 190 -2.46 11.19 -5.73
N GLU A 191 -2.13 12.31 -5.10
CA GLU A 191 -1.18 12.40 -4.00
C GLU A 191 -1.94 12.42 -2.67
N PHE A 192 -1.40 11.68 -1.69
CA PHE A 192 -1.92 11.56 -0.34
C PHE A 192 -0.96 12.21 0.64
N SER A 193 -1.41 13.24 1.35
CA SER A 193 -0.66 13.85 2.44
C SER A 193 -1.32 13.53 3.79
N PRO A 194 -0.56 13.56 4.90
CA PRO A 194 -1.14 13.51 6.23
C PRO A 194 -2.19 14.63 6.37
N LYS A 195 -3.29 14.35 7.08
CA LYS A 195 -4.18 15.43 7.47
C LYS A 195 -3.42 16.37 8.38
N LYS A 196 -3.58 17.68 8.18
CA LYS A 196 -3.21 18.64 9.20
C LYS A 196 -3.96 18.25 10.48
N VAL A 197 -3.24 18.07 11.58
CA VAL A 197 -3.88 17.99 12.88
C VAL A 197 -4.50 19.37 13.08
N ASP A 198 -5.82 19.46 13.04
CA ASP A 198 -6.48 20.64 13.57
C ASP A 198 -6.05 20.70 15.03
N ASN A 199 -5.19 21.65 15.37
CA ASN A 199 -4.98 22.08 16.74
C ASN A 199 -6.31 22.68 17.20
N GLN A 200 -7.29 21.84 17.50
CA GLN A 200 -8.39 22.25 18.35
C GLN A 200 -7.77 22.47 19.73
N PRO A 201 -7.81 23.70 20.27
CA PRO A 201 -7.39 23.90 21.64
C PRO A 201 -8.26 23.00 22.52
N ASN A 202 -7.62 22.29 23.45
CA ASN A 202 -8.31 21.72 24.60
C ASN A 202 -9.09 22.85 25.26
N ILE A 203 -10.37 22.95 24.95
CA ILE A 203 -11.29 23.74 25.75
C ILE A 203 -11.56 22.86 26.96
N GLY A 204 -10.86 23.19 28.05
CA GLY A 204 -11.14 22.62 29.36
C GLY A 204 -12.59 22.85 29.76
N GLY A 205 -13.08 21.92 30.56
CA GLY A 205 -14.35 21.94 31.28
C GLY A 205 -14.35 20.75 32.22
#